data_AF-A0A2S3U5D9-F1
#
_entry.id   AF-A0A2S3U5D9-F1
#
_cell.length_a   1.000
_cell.length_b   1.000
_cell.length_c   1.000
_cell.angle_alpha   90.00
_cell.angle_beta   90.00
_cell.angle_gamma   90.00
#
_symmetry.space_group_name_H-M   'P 1'
#
loop_
_entity.id
_entity.type
_entity.pdbx_description
1 polymer ?
#
loop_
_entity_poly.entity_id
_entity_poly.type
_entity_poly.pdbx_seq_one_letter_code
_entity_poly.pdbx_strand_id
1 'polypeptide(L)'
;MLTHQFNPYSACTSILVGKNASADGSTMIGRNEDSRAAWAKKMIIHAHREFEEPQTFKSQDQTHPFTMTLPKIRAKYTATPEWTAEYGLFEEDGINEYGVAMSATESAYCNTRVLAADPYVKDGIGEEAMVTVTLPYIHSAREGVERLGHIIEEHGTYETNGILFSDVNEVWYMETGAGHYWVAQRIPDDAYAVVANQLAIQEIDLVTMTIIFMLKTFVILY
;
A
#
# COMPACT_ATOMS: atom_id res chain seq x y z
N MET A 1 7.01 -36.82 4.04
CA MET A 1 7.98 -35.71 4.11
C MET A 1 7.53 -34.67 3.09
N LEU A 2 6.73 -33.71 3.52
CA LEU A 2 6.33 -32.59 2.67
C LEU A 2 7.51 -31.63 2.65
N THR A 3 8.19 -31.57 1.51
CA THR A 3 9.23 -30.60 1.24
C THR A 3 8.57 -29.23 1.19
N HIS A 4 8.56 -28.51 2.31
CA HIS A 4 8.41 -27.06 2.29
C HIS A 4 9.56 -26.53 1.44
N GLN A 5 9.29 -26.23 0.17
CA GLN A 5 10.14 -25.33 -0.60
C GLN A 5 10.15 -24.03 0.19
N PHE A 6 11.28 -23.75 0.83
CA PHE A 6 11.60 -22.42 1.32
C PHE A 6 11.44 -21.47 0.12
N ASN A 7 10.35 -20.70 0.11
CA ASN A 7 10.23 -19.55 -0.77
C ASN A 7 11.38 -18.61 -0.35
N PRO A 8 12.30 -18.23 -1.25
CA PRO A 8 13.39 -17.34 -0.89
C PRO A 8 12.76 -16.01 -0.43
N TYR A 9 12.83 -15.78 0.87
CA TYR A 9 12.09 -14.77 1.62
C TYR A 9 12.20 -13.37 1.00
N SER A 10 11.06 -12.78 0.63
CA SER A 10 10.87 -11.33 0.72
C SER A 10 10.67 -11.03 2.20
N ALA A 11 11.58 -10.25 2.79
CA ALA A 11 11.61 -9.92 4.21
C ALA A 11 11.58 -8.41 4.40
N CYS A 12 10.57 -7.76 3.82
CA CYS A 12 10.35 -6.34 4.05
C CYS A 12 10.17 -6.09 5.57
N THR A 13 10.62 -4.93 6.00
CA THR A 13 10.44 -4.42 7.35
C THR A 13 10.20 -2.93 7.24
N SER A 14 9.10 -2.52 7.82
CA SER A 14 8.58 -1.17 7.76
C SER A 14 8.77 -0.47 9.10
N ILE A 15 9.09 0.81 9.07
CA ILE A 15 9.11 1.71 10.24
C ILE A 15 8.23 2.92 9.96
N LEU A 16 7.41 3.28 10.96
CA LEU A 16 6.54 4.45 10.93
C LEU A 16 6.80 5.26 12.21
N VAL A 17 6.98 6.57 12.09
CA VAL A 17 7.31 7.46 13.22
C VAL A 17 6.43 8.70 13.20
N GLY A 18 5.65 8.89 14.26
CA GLY A 18 4.84 10.09 14.46
C GLY A 18 5.69 11.34 14.72
N LYS A 19 5.13 12.52 14.43
CA LYS A 19 5.85 13.80 14.49
C LYS A 19 6.40 14.18 15.88
N ASN A 20 5.78 13.75 16.97
CA ASN A 20 6.27 13.98 18.34
C ASN A 20 7.19 12.85 18.84
N ALA A 21 7.34 11.76 18.08
CA ALA A 21 8.31 10.69 18.35
C ALA A 21 9.67 10.94 17.67
N SER A 22 9.72 11.80 16.64
CA SER A 22 10.94 12.20 15.97
C SER A 22 11.69 13.32 16.71
N ALA A 23 12.99 13.44 16.48
CA ALA A 23 13.83 14.42 17.14
C ALA A 23 13.61 15.86 16.63
N ASP A 24 13.09 16.01 15.41
CA ASP A 24 12.97 17.31 14.71
C ASP A 24 11.52 17.70 14.38
N GLY A 25 10.53 16.89 14.78
CA GLY A 25 9.12 17.16 14.48
C GLY A 25 8.66 16.59 13.13
N SER A 26 9.52 15.91 12.37
CA SER A 26 9.15 15.29 11.10
C SER A 26 8.31 14.03 11.28
N THR A 27 7.42 13.77 10.33
CA THR A 27 6.81 12.44 10.13
C THR A 27 7.74 11.59 9.28
N MET A 28 7.85 10.30 9.58
CA MET A 28 8.70 9.38 8.82
C MET A 28 7.99 8.07 8.54
N ILE A 29 8.16 7.60 7.31
CA ILE A 29 7.90 6.22 6.89
C ILE A 29 9.17 5.70 6.23
N GLY A 30 9.46 4.42 6.41
CA GLY A 30 10.61 3.78 5.77
C GLY A 30 10.38 2.28 5.66
N ARG A 31 10.96 1.68 4.62
CA ARG A 31 10.86 0.25 4.36
C ARG A 31 12.12 -0.24 3.67
N ASN A 32 12.62 -1.43 4.03
CA ASN A 32 13.51 -2.17 3.13
C ASN A 32 12.64 -2.97 2.15
N GLU A 33 12.87 -2.77 0.86
CA GLU A 33 12.24 -3.59 -0.16
C GLU A 33 13.16 -4.78 -0.50
N ASP A 34 12.82 -5.93 0.06
CA ASP A 34 13.62 -7.13 -0.07
C ASP A 34 13.12 -8.01 -1.22
N SER A 35 14.01 -8.22 -2.20
CA SER A 35 13.81 -9.13 -3.32
C SER A 35 14.97 -10.12 -3.44
N ARG A 36 15.83 -9.99 -4.44
CA ARG A 36 17.02 -10.87 -4.64
C ARG A 36 18.30 -10.15 -4.25
N ALA A 37 19.36 -10.93 -3.99
CA ALA A 37 20.68 -10.41 -3.59
C ALA A 37 21.27 -9.32 -4.50
N ALA A 38 20.86 -9.28 -5.78
CA ALA A 38 21.15 -8.18 -6.68
C ALA A 38 19.88 -7.84 -7.46
N TRP A 39 19.16 -6.82 -6.99
CA TRP A 39 17.95 -6.30 -7.62
C TRP A 39 18.06 -4.78 -7.75
N ALA A 40 18.49 -4.32 -8.92
CA ALA A 40 18.77 -2.91 -9.12
C ALA A 40 17.49 -2.08 -9.17
N LYS A 41 17.54 -0.91 -8.54
CA LYS A 41 16.46 0.08 -8.48
C LYS A 41 16.88 1.37 -9.19
N LYS A 42 15.90 2.11 -9.67
CA LYS A 42 16.08 3.45 -10.26
C LYS A 42 15.41 4.46 -9.36
N MET A 43 15.92 5.69 -9.34
CA MET A 43 15.14 6.83 -8.86
C MET A 43 14.58 7.58 -10.07
N ILE A 44 13.26 7.76 -10.11
CA ILE A 44 12.57 8.46 -11.19
C ILE A 44 11.77 9.63 -10.59
N ILE A 45 11.66 10.71 -11.36
CA ILE A 45 10.80 11.85 -11.05
C ILE A 45 9.79 11.98 -12.19
N HIS A 46 8.53 11.72 -11.90
CA HIS A 46 7.43 11.90 -12.83
C HIS A 46 6.99 13.35 -12.78
N ALA A 47 7.02 14.05 -13.91
CA ALA A 47 6.50 15.42 -13.99
C ALA A 47 4.97 15.45 -13.83
N HIS A 48 4.48 16.56 -13.28
CA HIS A 48 3.07 16.91 -13.26
C HIS A 48 2.51 16.88 -14.70
N ARG A 49 1.32 16.30 -14.87
CA ARG A 49 0.63 16.20 -16.16
C ARG A 49 -0.86 16.43 -15.97
N GLU A 50 -1.42 17.29 -16.81
CA GLU A 50 -2.86 17.43 -17.01
C GLU A 50 -3.21 16.85 -18.39
N PHE A 51 -4.18 15.96 -18.42
CA PHE A 51 -4.67 15.29 -19.63
C PHE A 51 -6.05 15.82 -20.02
N GLU A 52 -6.32 15.91 -21.32
CA GLU A 52 -7.64 16.33 -21.82
C GLU A 52 -8.73 15.32 -21.42
N GLU A 53 -8.41 14.02 -21.39
CA GLU A 53 -9.31 12.93 -21.04
C GLU A 53 -8.75 12.03 -19.92
N PRO A 54 -9.61 11.28 -19.20
CA PRO A 54 -9.14 10.32 -18.20
C PRO A 54 -8.21 9.29 -18.83
N GLN A 55 -7.11 8.97 -18.16
CA GLN A 55 -6.16 7.98 -18.64
C GLN A 55 -6.56 6.57 -18.19
N THR A 56 -6.00 5.54 -18.79
CA THR A 56 -6.20 4.15 -18.33
C THR A 56 -4.86 3.58 -17.88
N PHE A 57 -4.80 3.12 -16.63
CA PHE A 57 -3.72 2.27 -16.16
C PHE A 57 -4.03 0.83 -16.57
N LYS A 58 -3.02 0.12 -17.08
CA LYS A 58 -3.07 -1.32 -17.33
C LYS A 58 -1.77 -1.95 -16.86
N SER A 59 -1.89 -2.92 -15.96
CA SER A 59 -0.78 -3.71 -15.45
C SER A 59 -0.02 -4.39 -16.59
N GLN A 60 1.30 -4.47 -16.44
CA GLN A 60 2.14 -5.29 -17.33
C GLN A 60 2.17 -6.75 -16.88
N ASP A 61 1.79 -7.05 -15.63
CA ASP A 61 1.66 -8.41 -15.13
C ASP A 61 0.53 -9.15 -15.85
N GLN A 62 0.89 -10.06 -16.74
CA GLN A 62 -0.09 -10.88 -17.46
C GLN A 62 -0.72 -11.97 -16.57
N THR A 63 -0.13 -12.26 -15.41
CA THR A 63 -0.66 -13.25 -14.47
C THR A 63 -1.80 -12.68 -13.62
N HIS A 64 -1.72 -11.39 -13.28
CA HIS A 64 -2.74 -10.61 -12.56
C HIS A 64 -3.06 -9.29 -13.30
N PRO A 65 -3.86 -9.35 -14.39
CA PRO A 65 -4.03 -8.22 -15.29
C PRO A 65 -4.99 -7.15 -14.73
N PHE A 66 -4.50 -6.28 -13.85
CA PHE A 66 -5.24 -5.16 -13.30
C PHE A 66 -5.39 -4.00 -14.30
N THR A 67 -6.55 -3.32 -14.30
CA THR A 67 -6.80 -2.13 -15.13
C THR A 67 -7.76 -1.18 -14.43
N MET A 68 -7.53 0.12 -14.54
CA MET A 68 -8.47 1.14 -14.03
C MET A 68 -8.36 2.47 -14.77
N THR A 69 -9.42 3.27 -14.70
CA THR A 69 -9.40 4.66 -15.18
C THR A 69 -8.76 5.56 -14.14
N LEU A 70 -7.90 6.46 -14.59
CA LEU A 70 -7.15 7.41 -13.75
C LEU A 70 -7.70 8.83 -13.93
N PRO A 71 -7.64 9.67 -12.87
CA PRO A 71 -7.96 11.09 -12.97
C PRO A 71 -7.14 11.82 -14.04
N LYS A 72 -7.69 12.93 -14.55
CA LYS A 72 -7.06 13.76 -15.59
C LYS A 72 -5.80 14.49 -15.13
N ILE A 73 -5.66 14.74 -13.84
CA ILE A 73 -4.52 15.45 -13.28
C ILE A 73 -3.69 14.44 -12.51
N ARG A 74 -2.45 14.25 -12.95
CA ARG A 74 -1.45 13.42 -12.28
C ARG A 74 -0.40 14.36 -11.70
N ALA A 75 -0.34 14.42 -10.37
CA ALA A 75 0.66 15.21 -9.67
C ALA A 75 2.08 14.78 -10.03
N LYS A 76 3.05 15.68 -9.86
CA LYS A 76 4.47 15.32 -9.85
C LYS A 76 4.74 14.43 -8.64
N TYR A 77 5.54 13.38 -8.81
CA TYR A 77 5.98 12.51 -7.72
C TYR A 77 7.32 11.84 -8.02
N THR A 78 8.04 11.45 -6.97
CA THR A 78 9.20 10.56 -7.08
C THR A 78 8.77 9.10 -7.06
N ALA A 79 9.58 8.22 -7.64
CA ALA A 79 9.37 6.78 -7.60
C ALA A 79 10.71 6.04 -7.54
N THR A 80 10.70 4.83 -6.98
CA THR A 80 11.86 3.92 -6.87
C THR A 80 11.67 2.60 -7.65
N PRO A 81 11.31 2.63 -8.95
CA PRO A 81 10.95 1.41 -9.66
C PRO A 81 12.11 0.45 -9.90
N GLU A 82 11.74 -0.79 -10.19
CA GLU A 82 12.67 -1.84 -10.60
C GLU A 82 13.45 -1.49 -11.89
N TRP A 83 14.53 -2.23 -12.11
CA TRP A 83 15.33 -2.14 -13.34
C TRP A 83 14.53 -2.53 -14.60
N THR A 84 13.47 -3.33 -14.46
CA THR A 84 12.55 -3.80 -15.53
C THR A 84 11.11 -3.44 -15.20
N ALA A 85 10.24 -3.41 -16.21
CA ALA A 85 8.79 -3.27 -16.04
C ALA A 85 8.00 -4.53 -16.45
N GLU A 86 8.72 -5.62 -16.78
CA GLU A 86 8.15 -6.87 -17.30
C GLU A 86 7.03 -7.45 -16.42
N TYR A 87 7.15 -7.30 -15.10
CA TYR A 87 6.23 -7.84 -14.10
C TYR A 87 5.28 -6.78 -13.53
N GLY A 88 5.29 -5.57 -14.08
CA GLY A 88 4.63 -4.41 -13.50
C GLY A 88 5.60 -3.27 -13.20
N LEU A 89 5.09 -2.12 -12.77
CA LEU A 89 5.92 -0.92 -12.59
C LEU A 89 6.74 -0.95 -11.29
N PHE A 90 6.16 -1.51 -10.21
CA PHE A 90 6.81 -1.65 -8.89
C PHE A 90 7.50 -0.36 -8.44
N GLU A 91 6.77 0.76 -8.51
CA GLU A 91 7.28 2.09 -8.16
C GLU A 91 7.69 2.23 -6.68
N GLU A 92 7.28 1.27 -5.83
CA GLU A 92 7.75 1.03 -4.45
C GLU A 92 7.43 2.17 -3.47
N ASP A 93 8.13 3.29 -3.55
CA ASP A 93 7.90 4.46 -2.71
C ASP A 93 7.86 5.75 -3.52
N GLY A 94 7.41 6.82 -2.87
CA GLY A 94 7.51 8.15 -3.45
C GLY A 94 6.99 9.25 -2.56
N ILE A 95 7.29 10.48 -2.97
CA ILE A 95 6.72 11.72 -2.41
C ILE A 95 6.15 12.54 -3.57
N ASN A 96 4.89 12.97 -3.45
CA ASN A 96 4.24 13.83 -4.43
C ASN A 96 4.48 15.32 -4.16
N GLU A 97 4.07 16.19 -5.10
CA GLU A 97 4.28 17.64 -4.99
C GLU A 97 3.49 18.33 -3.86
N TYR A 98 2.53 17.63 -3.26
CA TYR A 98 1.77 18.10 -2.11
C TYR A 98 2.42 17.73 -0.78
N GLY A 99 3.57 17.05 -0.81
CA GLY A 99 4.28 16.61 0.40
C GLY A 99 3.68 15.36 1.05
N VAL A 100 2.93 14.57 0.28
CA VAL A 100 2.44 13.25 0.71
C VAL A 100 3.43 12.20 0.27
N ALA A 101 3.80 11.32 1.19
CA ALA A 101 4.65 10.16 0.96
C ALA A 101 3.84 8.87 1.04
N MET A 102 4.24 7.87 0.24
CA MET A 102 3.66 6.53 0.24
C MET A 102 4.78 5.50 0.04
N SER A 103 4.68 4.35 0.71
CA SER A 103 5.47 3.15 0.37
C SER A 103 4.56 1.93 0.37
N ALA A 104 4.65 1.14 -0.70
CA ALA A 104 3.87 -0.06 -0.94
C ALA A 104 4.76 -1.13 -1.59
N THR A 105 5.00 -2.30 -1.00
CA THR A 105 4.28 -2.90 0.14
C THR A 105 5.14 -3.65 1.17
N GLU A 106 4.59 -3.81 2.37
CA GLU A 106 5.03 -4.79 3.36
C GLU A 106 4.20 -6.07 3.19
N SER A 107 4.73 -7.07 2.48
CA SER A 107 3.95 -8.29 2.21
C SER A 107 3.56 -9.01 3.50
N ALA A 108 2.29 -9.37 3.62
CA ALA A 108 1.72 -10.05 4.79
C ALA A 108 0.91 -11.29 4.38
N TYR A 109 0.29 -11.96 5.36
CA TYR A 109 -0.46 -13.20 5.13
C TYR A 109 -1.83 -13.15 5.80
N CYS A 110 -2.87 -13.49 5.02
CA CYS A 110 -4.21 -13.71 5.55
C CYS A 110 -4.44 -15.19 5.89
N ASN A 111 -5.30 -15.47 6.87
CA ASN A 111 -5.65 -16.84 7.23
C ASN A 111 -6.77 -17.42 6.34
N THR A 112 -6.82 -18.75 6.23
CA THR A 112 -7.76 -19.45 5.34
C THR A 112 -9.24 -19.21 5.66
N ARG A 113 -9.60 -18.82 6.89
CA ARG A 113 -11.00 -18.58 7.26
C ARG A 113 -11.53 -17.31 6.63
N VAL A 114 -10.74 -16.23 6.65
CA VAL A 114 -11.14 -14.95 6.03
C VAL A 114 -11.10 -15.08 4.50
N LEU A 115 -10.07 -15.74 3.95
CA LEU A 115 -9.99 -16.01 2.51
C LEU A 115 -11.12 -16.91 1.99
N ALA A 116 -11.72 -17.75 2.83
CA ALA A 116 -12.90 -18.53 2.44
C ALA A 116 -14.16 -17.66 2.32
N ALA A 117 -14.23 -16.55 3.08
CA ALA A 117 -15.34 -15.60 3.02
C ALA A 117 -15.13 -14.54 1.93
N ASP A 118 -13.88 -14.10 1.72
CA ASP A 118 -13.50 -13.08 0.75
C ASP A 118 -12.20 -13.48 0.05
N PRO A 119 -12.26 -14.38 -0.94
CA PRO A 119 -11.09 -14.84 -1.66
C PRO A 119 -10.38 -13.71 -2.42
N TYR A 120 -9.08 -13.87 -2.63
CA TYR A 120 -8.30 -12.99 -3.51
C TYR A 120 -8.91 -12.87 -4.91
N VAL A 121 -8.84 -11.66 -5.46
CA VAL A 121 -9.33 -11.34 -6.79
C VAL A 121 -8.16 -11.36 -7.77
N LYS A 122 -8.16 -12.34 -8.68
CA LYS A 122 -7.02 -12.59 -9.58
C LYS A 122 -6.63 -11.38 -10.42
N ASP A 123 -7.58 -10.59 -10.87
CA ASP A 123 -7.41 -9.37 -11.65
C ASP A 123 -7.54 -8.09 -10.80
N GLY A 124 -7.44 -8.23 -9.48
CA GLY A 124 -7.40 -7.12 -8.54
C GLY A 124 -6.04 -6.42 -8.50
N ILE A 125 -5.97 -5.34 -7.72
CA ILE A 125 -4.73 -4.56 -7.58
C ILE A 125 -3.65 -5.33 -6.80
N GLY A 126 -2.40 -5.15 -7.19
CA GLY A 126 -1.23 -5.60 -6.41
C GLY A 126 -0.15 -4.53 -6.32
N GLU A 127 0.92 -4.85 -5.61
CA GLU A 127 2.05 -4.02 -5.20
C GLU A 127 2.60 -3.23 -6.38
N GLU A 128 2.71 -3.90 -7.53
CA GLU A 128 3.27 -3.31 -8.74
C GLU A 128 2.57 -2.04 -9.21
N ALA A 129 1.28 -1.89 -8.89
CA ALA A 129 0.43 -0.80 -9.33
C ALA A 129 0.09 0.22 -8.23
N MET A 130 0.16 -0.16 -6.94
CA MET A 130 -0.44 0.60 -5.83
C MET A 130 0.05 2.05 -5.77
N VAL A 131 1.36 2.29 -5.87
CA VAL A 131 1.92 3.65 -5.86
C VAL A 131 1.43 4.46 -7.07
N THR A 132 1.53 3.88 -8.27
CA THR A 132 1.20 4.57 -9.53
C THR A 132 -0.24 5.04 -9.60
N VAL A 133 -1.18 4.23 -9.10
CA VAL A 133 -2.62 4.54 -9.16
C VAL A 133 -3.13 5.33 -7.95
N THR A 134 -2.30 5.51 -6.91
CA THR A 134 -2.66 6.16 -5.65
C THR A 134 -1.93 7.47 -5.44
N LEU A 135 -0.61 7.44 -5.24
CA LEU A 135 0.21 8.56 -4.77
C LEU A 135 0.07 9.87 -5.59
N PRO A 136 0.00 9.86 -6.93
CA PRO A 136 -0.08 11.11 -7.68
C PRO A 136 -1.49 11.73 -7.72
N TYR A 137 -2.46 11.17 -6.99
CA TYR A 137 -3.86 11.60 -7.00
C TYR A 137 -4.40 11.91 -5.59
N ILE A 138 -3.52 12.13 -4.62
CA ILE A 138 -3.87 12.37 -3.21
C ILE A 138 -3.15 13.61 -2.67
N HIS A 139 -3.75 14.30 -1.70
CA HIS A 139 -3.26 15.55 -1.11
C HIS A 139 -3.02 15.46 0.40
N SER A 140 -3.37 14.32 1.01
CA SER A 140 -3.03 13.97 2.41
C SER A 140 -2.79 12.47 2.54
N ALA A 141 -2.13 12.05 3.62
CA ALA A 141 -1.93 10.64 3.95
C ALA A 141 -3.28 9.91 4.14
N ARG A 142 -4.23 10.60 4.75
CA ARG A 142 -5.61 10.12 4.94
C ARG A 142 -6.32 9.87 3.62
N GLU A 143 -6.22 10.80 2.67
CA GLU A 143 -6.76 10.63 1.32
C GLU A 143 -6.08 9.46 0.59
N GLY A 144 -4.80 9.20 0.87
CA GLY A 144 -4.08 7.98 0.46
C GLY A 144 -4.77 6.69 0.88
N VAL A 145 -5.08 6.59 2.17
CA VAL A 145 -5.82 5.47 2.75
C VAL A 145 -7.20 5.33 2.10
N GLU A 146 -7.97 6.42 2.02
CA GLU A 146 -9.32 6.40 1.44
C GLU A 146 -9.32 6.00 -0.03
N ARG A 147 -8.39 6.55 -0.82
CA ARG A 147 -8.26 6.25 -2.24
C ARG A 147 -7.91 4.78 -2.49
N LEU A 148 -6.87 4.27 -1.83
CA LEU A 148 -6.45 2.88 -2.01
C LEU A 148 -7.53 1.92 -1.49
N GLY A 149 -8.16 2.27 -0.36
CA GLY A 149 -9.31 1.57 0.17
C GLY A 149 -10.43 1.42 -0.86
N HIS A 150 -10.87 2.51 -1.48
CA HIS A 150 -11.89 2.46 -2.53
C HIS A 150 -11.47 1.63 -3.75
N ILE A 151 -10.20 1.69 -4.17
CA ILE A 151 -9.70 0.86 -5.26
C ILE A 151 -9.81 -0.63 -4.91
N ILE A 152 -9.45 -1.02 -3.69
CA ILE A 152 -9.58 -2.40 -3.20
C ILE A 152 -11.04 -2.81 -3.07
N GLU A 153 -11.93 -1.90 -2.66
CA GLU A 153 -13.37 -2.19 -2.56
C GLU A 153 -14.03 -2.48 -3.89
N GLU A 154 -13.60 -1.74 -4.93
CA GLU A 154 -14.13 -1.80 -6.29
C GLU A 154 -13.52 -2.95 -7.10
N HIS A 155 -12.21 -3.13 -7.00
CA HIS A 155 -11.46 -4.05 -7.87
C HIS A 155 -10.92 -5.28 -7.15
N GLY A 156 -10.91 -5.28 -5.82
CA GLY A 156 -10.23 -6.30 -5.02
C GLY A 156 -8.71 -6.28 -5.15
N THR A 157 -8.05 -7.20 -4.48
CA THR A 157 -6.60 -7.44 -4.53
C THR A 157 -6.30 -8.93 -4.58
N TYR A 158 -5.17 -9.30 -5.19
CA TYR A 158 -4.68 -10.68 -5.22
C TYR A 158 -3.72 -11.02 -4.07
N GLU A 159 -3.47 -10.09 -3.16
CA GLU A 159 -2.44 -10.21 -2.13
C GLU A 159 -2.78 -9.46 -0.83
N THR A 160 -2.12 -9.83 0.25
CA THR A 160 -2.27 -9.19 1.58
C THR A 160 -1.02 -8.38 1.88
N ASN A 161 -1.18 -7.09 2.16
CA ASN A 161 -0.08 -6.15 2.27
C ASN A 161 -0.31 -5.12 3.37
N GLY A 162 0.80 -4.62 3.92
CA GLY A 162 0.89 -3.35 4.62
C GLY A 162 1.29 -2.22 3.67
N ILE A 163 0.67 -1.06 3.83
CA ILE A 163 0.91 0.16 3.05
C ILE A 163 1.10 1.33 4.01
N LEU A 164 2.11 2.14 3.74
CA LEU A 164 2.48 3.27 4.57
C LEU A 164 2.12 4.57 3.86
N PHE A 165 1.47 5.49 4.57
CA PHE A 165 1.24 6.85 4.09
C PHE A 165 1.73 7.87 5.13
N SER A 166 2.26 8.99 4.66
CA SER A 166 2.70 10.08 5.54
C SER A 166 2.47 11.43 4.87
N ASP A 167 2.05 12.42 5.64
CA ASP A 167 2.11 13.83 5.26
C ASP A 167 2.73 14.63 6.40
N VAL A 168 2.75 15.97 6.31
CA VAL A 168 3.36 16.81 7.35
C VAL A 168 2.71 16.67 8.73
N ASN A 169 1.49 16.14 8.81
CA ASN A 169 0.69 16.07 10.04
C ASN A 169 0.49 14.65 10.56
N GLU A 170 0.27 13.68 9.68
CA GLU A 170 -0.19 12.32 10.03
C GLU A 170 0.67 11.24 9.37
N VAL A 171 0.80 10.11 10.08
CA VAL A 171 1.36 8.85 9.55
C VAL A 171 0.30 7.77 9.69
N TRP A 172 0.09 6.99 8.63
CA TRP A 172 -0.94 5.96 8.55
C TRP A 172 -0.31 4.63 8.12
N TYR A 173 -0.76 3.57 8.78
CA TYR A 173 -0.48 2.20 8.38
C TYR A 173 -1.80 1.54 7.97
N MET A 174 -1.86 1.04 6.73
CA MET A 174 -3.00 0.36 6.15
C MET A 174 -2.64 -1.10 5.90
N GLU A 175 -3.56 -2.02 6.22
CA GLU A 175 -3.46 -3.43 5.92
C GLU A 175 -4.60 -3.85 5.00
N THR A 176 -4.28 -4.54 3.91
CA THR A 176 -5.27 -5.28 3.12
C THR A 176 -5.44 -6.67 3.73
N GLY A 177 -6.68 -7.07 3.97
CA GLY A 177 -7.02 -8.36 4.54
C GLY A 177 -7.92 -9.12 3.59
N ALA A 178 -7.39 -10.13 2.91
CA ALA A 178 -8.14 -10.93 1.93
C ALA A 178 -8.47 -10.15 0.63
N GLY A 179 -9.57 -10.46 -0.06
CA GLY A 179 -9.86 -9.95 -1.41
C GLY A 179 -10.24 -8.47 -1.48
N HIS A 180 -11.03 -7.96 -0.56
CA HIS A 180 -11.62 -6.61 -0.59
C HIS A 180 -11.64 -5.92 0.77
N TYR A 181 -11.35 -6.62 1.88
CA TYR A 181 -11.31 -5.97 3.18
C TYR A 181 -9.97 -5.28 3.42
N TRP A 182 -10.03 -4.20 4.18
CA TRP A 182 -8.86 -3.45 4.61
C TRP A 182 -9.16 -2.67 5.88
N VAL A 183 -8.11 -2.34 6.62
CA VAL A 183 -8.15 -1.49 7.81
C VAL A 183 -6.92 -0.61 7.82
N ALA A 184 -7.03 0.61 8.32
CA ALA A 184 -5.92 1.51 8.49
C ALA A 184 -6.00 2.22 9.83
N GLN A 185 -4.83 2.47 10.41
CA GLN A 185 -4.69 3.13 11.70
C GLN A 185 -3.68 4.27 11.61
N ARG A 186 -4.05 5.42 12.16
CA ARG A 186 -3.13 6.53 12.36
C ARG A 186 -2.14 6.18 13.46
N ILE A 187 -0.85 6.30 13.19
CA ILE A 187 0.18 6.22 14.21
C ILE A 187 0.04 7.45 15.12
N PRO A 188 -0.07 7.30 16.45
CA PRO A 188 -0.08 8.42 17.37
C PRO A 188 1.15 9.32 17.17
N ASP A 189 0.97 10.62 17.40
CA ASP A 189 2.05 11.59 17.12
C ASP A 189 3.32 11.27 17.92
N ASP A 190 3.19 10.77 19.15
CA ASP A 190 4.29 10.42 20.07
C ASP A 190 4.68 8.93 20.04
N ALA A 191 4.27 8.19 19.01
CA ALA A 191 4.56 6.77 18.86
C ALA A 191 5.36 6.46 17.58
N TYR A 192 5.93 5.25 17.56
CA TYR A 192 6.48 4.63 16.37
C TYR A 192 6.02 3.18 16.27
N ALA A 193 6.05 2.62 15.06
CA ALA A 193 5.76 1.22 14.80
C ALA A 193 6.88 0.61 13.96
N VAL A 194 7.18 -0.66 14.22
CA VAL A 194 8.03 -1.50 13.35
C VAL A 194 7.20 -2.71 12.96
N VAL A 195 7.04 -2.93 11.66
CA VAL A 195 6.18 -3.98 11.13
C VAL A 195 6.99 -4.88 10.20
N ALA A 196 6.96 -6.18 10.46
CA ALA A 196 7.53 -7.21 9.59
C ALA A 196 6.43 -7.85 8.73
N ASN A 197 6.74 -8.90 7.99
CA ASN A 197 5.83 -9.61 7.07
C ASN A 197 4.66 -10.37 7.74
N GLN A 198 3.82 -9.66 8.48
CA GLN A 198 2.61 -10.14 9.15
C GLN A 198 1.64 -8.98 9.36
N LEU A 199 0.35 -9.29 9.44
CA LEU A 199 -0.64 -8.33 9.92
C LEU A 199 -0.30 -7.97 11.38
N ALA A 200 -0.26 -6.68 11.66
CA ALA A 200 0.20 -6.06 12.90
C ALA A 200 -0.89 -5.23 13.61
N ILE A 201 -1.96 -4.82 12.93
CA ILE A 201 -3.10 -4.15 13.58
C ILE A 201 -3.86 -5.17 14.42
N GLN A 202 -3.84 -4.98 15.75
CA GLN A 202 -4.43 -5.92 16.71
C GLN A 202 -5.80 -5.47 17.20
N GLU A 203 -5.85 -4.27 17.79
CA GLU A 203 -7.06 -3.72 18.40
C GLU A 203 -7.65 -2.65 17.49
N ILE A 204 -8.92 -2.83 17.12
CA ILE A 204 -9.65 -1.92 16.25
C ILE A 204 -10.80 -1.32 17.06
N ASP A 205 -10.68 -0.03 17.38
CA ASP A 205 -11.79 0.76 17.95
C ASP A 205 -12.60 1.44 16.84
N LEU A 206 -13.77 0.88 16.55
CA LEU A 206 -14.63 1.33 15.45
C LEU A 206 -15.29 2.70 15.70
N VAL A 207 -15.08 3.32 16.86
CA VAL A 207 -15.74 4.58 17.26
C VAL A 207 -14.82 5.80 17.11
N THR A 208 -13.51 5.62 16.94
CA THR A 208 -12.54 6.73 16.90
C THR A 208 -12.17 7.17 15.48
N MET A 209 -11.92 8.48 15.28
CA MET A 209 -11.50 9.06 13.98
C MET A 209 -10.06 8.69 13.55
N THR A 210 -9.37 7.86 14.34
CA THR A 210 -7.99 7.41 14.13
C THR A 210 -7.92 6.11 13.33
N ILE A 211 -9.06 5.53 12.97
CA ILE A 211 -9.17 4.30 12.18
C ILE A 211 -10.06 4.58 10.98
N ILE A 212 -9.61 4.11 9.81
CA ILE A 212 -10.42 4.08 8.58
C ILE A 212 -10.48 2.62 8.16
N PHE A 213 -11.68 2.11 7.89
CA PHE A 213 -11.85 0.69 7.59
C PHE A 213 -13.10 0.48 6.74
N MET A 214 -13.15 -0.69 6.08
CA MET A 214 -14.37 -1.22 5.51
C MET A 214 -14.68 -2.61 6.08
N LEU A 215 -15.89 -2.78 6.62
CA LEU A 215 -16.52 -4.07 6.89
C LEU A 215 -17.77 -4.20 6.00
N LYS A 216 -17.66 -4.88 4.86
CA LYS A 216 -18.85 -5.47 4.19
C LYS A 216 -19.46 -6.54 5.10
N THR A 217 -20.44 -6.13 5.90
CA THR A 217 -21.43 -6.91 6.69
C THR A 217 -20.88 -8.09 7.52
N PHE A 218 -20.93 -7.94 8.85
CA PHE A 218 -20.76 -8.96 9.91
C PHE A 218 -20.62 -10.42 9.44
N VAL A 219 -19.43 -11.00 9.66
CA VAL A 219 -19.32 -12.42 9.99
C VAL A 219 -18.67 -12.52 11.37
N ILE A 220 -19.50 -12.49 12.42
CA ILE A 220 -19.09 -13.03 13.72
C ILE A 220 -19.11 -14.55 13.54
N LEU A 221 -17.94 -15.13 13.25
CA LEU A 221 -17.75 -16.57 13.44
C LEU A 221 -17.53 -16.77 14.94
N TYR A 222 -18.57 -17.26 15.62
CA TYR A 222 -18.42 -17.92 16.92
C TYR A 222 -17.62 -19.22 16.78
#